data_AF-A0AAW2WDV0-F1
#
_entry.id   AF-A0AAW2WDV0-F1
#
_cell.length_a   1.000
_cell.length_b   1.000
_cell.length_c   1.000
_cell.angle_alpha   90.00
_cell.angle_beta   90.00
_cell.angle_gamma   90.00
#
_symmetry.space_group_name_H-M   'P 1'
#
loop_
_entity.id
_entity.type
_entity.pdbx_description
1 polymer ?
#
loop_
_entity_poly.entity_id
_entity_poly.type
_entity_poly.pdbx_seq_one_letter_code
_entity_poly.pdbx_strand_id
1 'polypeptide(L)'
;MSNKIQKQYKRYKDVKSIMHHMKELYAVPDRHIRYAVAKAFFDARIIEGSSVREHGVMMLSLVEKFKDLQANFEKEETYVDMILQSLPPSFDQFIISYNMNGLEESLHELINTLVQYEAMIRKSAPFGTSGRGFNLKS
;
A
#
# COMPACT_ATOMS: atom_id res chain seq x y z
N MET A 1 -34.24 28.25 17.16
CA MET A 1 -32.88 27.97 17.67
C MET A 1 -31.86 28.37 16.63
N SER A 2 -31.08 29.43 16.86
CA SER A 2 -29.97 29.80 15.96
C SER A 2 -28.72 29.05 16.44
N ASN A 3 -28.32 28.02 15.70
CA ASN A 3 -27.10 27.27 16.02
C ASN A 3 -25.90 28.21 15.92
N LYS A 4 -25.04 28.26 16.95
CA LYS A 4 -23.86 29.15 17.03
C LYS A 4 -23.02 29.16 15.75
N ILE A 5 -22.98 28.02 15.06
CA ILE A 5 -22.34 27.78 13.77
C ILE A 5 -22.92 28.71 12.67
N GLN A 6 -24.24 28.81 12.53
CA GLN A 6 -24.87 29.69 11.53
C GLN A 6 -24.59 31.19 11.79
N LYS A 7 -24.44 31.59 13.06
CA LYS A 7 -24.05 32.99 13.40
C LYS A 7 -22.61 33.30 13.06
N GLN A 8 -21.69 32.34 13.18
CA GLN A 8 -20.29 32.52 12.78
C GLN A 8 -20.16 32.65 11.26
N TYR A 9 -20.87 31.83 10.48
CA TYR A 9 -20.76 31.88 9.02
C TYR A 9 -21.33 33.16 8.39
N LYS A 10 -22.30 33.83 9.04
CA LYS A 10 -22.81 35.15 8.62
C LYS A 10 -21.77 36.28 8.69
N ARG A 11 -20.61 36.06 9.32
CA ARG A 11 -19.51 37.05 9.39
C ARG A 11 -18.59 37.02 8.17
N TYR A 12 -18.60 35.95 7.39
CA TYR A 12 -17.81 35.86 6.17
C TYR A 12 -18.59 36.49 5.01
N LYS A 13 -17.95 37.41 4.31
CA LYS A 13 -18.57 38.22 3.26
C LYS A 13 -18.69 37.49 1.91
N ASP A 14 -17.94 36.41 1.73
CA ASP A 14 -17.84 35.67 0.47
C ASP A 14 -17.56 34.18 0.68
N VAL A 15 -17.86 33.38 -0.33
CA VAL A 15 -17.73 31.91 -0.33
C VAL A 15 -16.27 31.46 -0.18
N LYS A 16 -15.29 32.22 -0.68
CA LYS A 16 -13.87 31.88 -0.61
C LYS A 16 -13.37 31.98 0.84
N SER A 17 -13.82 32.98 1.58
CA SER A 17 -13.52 33.13 3.01
C SER A 17 -14.10 31.99 3.85
N ILE A 18 -15.33 31.54 3.55
CA ILE A 18 -15.95 30.36 4.20
C ILE A 18 -15.15 29.10 3.88
N MET A 19 -14.76 28.91 2.62
CA MET A 19 -13.99 27.74 2.17
C MET A 19 -12.60 27.69 2.79
N HIS A 20 -11.93 28.84 2.93
CA HIS A 20 -10.63 28.94 3.59
C HIS A 20 -10.75 28.57 5.07
N HIS A 21 -11.73 29.13 5.78
CA HIS A 21 -11.98 28.81 7.18
C HIS A 21 -12.33 27.33 7.40
N MET A 22 -13.11 26.73 6.50
CA MET A 22 -13.36 25.29 6.53
C MET A 22 -12.09 24.48 6.30
N LYS A 23 -11.24 24.88 5.35
CA LYS A 23 -9.94 24.24 5.16
C LYS A 23 -9.07 24.34 6.41
N GLU A 24 -9.08 25.46 7.11
CA GLU A 24 -8.32 25.60 8.37
C GLU A 24 -8.91 24.77 9.52
N LEU A 25 -10.23 24.78 9.70
CA LEU A 25 -10.90 24.05 10.78
C LEU A 25 -10.81 22.54 10.64
N TYR A 26 -10.83 22.05 9.39
CA TYR A 26 -10.80 20.62 9.07
C TYR A 26 -9.48 20.20 8.43
N ALA A 27 -8.46 21.08 8.42
CA ALA A 27 -7.12 20.70 8.00
C ALA A 27 -6.63 19.61 8.94
N VAL A 28 -6.41 18.41 8.39
CA VAL A 28 -5.61 17.41 9.08
C VAL A 28 -4.16 17.89 8.98
N PRO A 29 -3.46 18.11 10.11
CA PRO A 29 -2.09 18.58 10.03
C PRO A 29 -1.22 17.56 9.29
N ASP A 30 -0.29 18.04 8.45
CA ASP A 30 0.58 17.18 7.63
C ASP A 30 1.31 16.12 8.46
N ARG A 31 1.66 16.43 9.72
CA ARG A 31 2.24 15.46 10.65
C ARG A 31 1.35 14.24 10.88
N HIS A 32 0.05 14.42 11.02
CA HIS A 32 -0.91 13.32 11.21
C HIS A 32 -1.06 12.49 9.93
N ILE A 33 -1.14 13.14 8.77
CA ILE A 33 -1.23 12.46 7.47
C ILE A 33 0.06 11.64 7.24
N ARG A 34 1.23 12.26 7.41
CA ARG A 34 2.53 11.60 7.27
C ARG A 34 2.68 10.41 8.22
N TYR A 35 2.23 10.54 9.47
CA TYR A 35 2.23 9.42 10.42
C TYR A 35 1.33 8.28 9.94
N ALA A 36 0.13 8.57 9.44
CA ALA A 36 -0.78 7.55 8.95
C ALA A 36 -0.24 6.83 7.70
N VAL A 37 0.37 7.57 6.76
CA VAL A 37 1.03 7.01 5.57
C VAL A 37 2.20 6.12 5.98
N ALA A 38 3.07 6.61 6.87
CA ALA A 38 4.20 5.83 7.36
C ALA A 38 3.75 4.56 8.08
N LYS A 39 2.76 4.67 8.97
CA LYS A 39 2.19 3.50 9.65
C LYS A 39 1.65 2.48 8.65
N ALA A 40 0.85 2.91 7.68
CA ALA A 40 0.31 2.01 6.66
C ALA A 40 1.44 1.34 5.84
N PHE A 41 2.50 2.08 5.52
CA PHE A 41 3.62 1.57 4.72
C PHE A 41 4.47 0.55 5.47
N PHE A 42 4.83 0.82 6.73
CA PHE A 42 5.65 -0.10 7.54
C PHE A 42 4.86 -1.31 8.05
N ASP A 43 3.54 -1.18 8.24
CA ASP A 43 2.66 -2.28 8.65
C ASP A 43 2.22 -3.14 7.45
N ALA A 44 2.44 -2.69 6.21
CA ALA A 44 2.01 -3.38 5.01
C ALA A 44 2.73 -4.73 4.87
N ARG A 45 1.96 -5.81 4.99
CA ARG A 45 2.40 -7.18 4.72
C ARG A 45 1.24 -7.96 4.11
N ILE A 46 1.54 -8.85 3.18
CA ILE A 46 0.53 -9.75 2.61
C ILE A 46 0.74 -11.18 3.10
N ILE A 47 -0.37 -11.91 3.17
CA ILE A 47 -0.38 -13.33 3.48
C ILE A 47 -0.32 -14.16 2.20
N GLU A 48 0.00 -15.44 2.35
CA GLU A 48 0.04 -16.40 1.24
C GLU A 48 -1.27 -16.43 0.44
N GLY A 49 -1.15 -16.41 -0.90
CA GLY A 49 -2.29 -16.45 -1.83
C GLY A 49 -2.99 -15.11 -2.09
N SER A 50 -2.65 -14.04 -1.35
CA SER A 50 -3.12 -12.68 -1.63
C SER A 50 -2.60 -12.14 -2.97
N SER A 51 -3.33 -11.20 -3.58
CA SER A 51 -2.94 -10.58 -4.85
C SER A 51 -1.72 -9.67 -4.70
N VAL A 52 -0.59 -10.06 -5.29
CA VAL A 52 0.63 -9.25 -5.31
C VAL A 52 0.44 -7.97 -6.10
N ARG A 53 -0.38 -8.00 -7.15
CA ARG A 53 -0.69 -6.82 -7.96
C ARG A 53 -1.39 -5.74 -7.15
N GLU A 54 -2.44 -6.11 -6.41
CA GLU A 54 -3.19 -5.17 -5.58
C GLU A 54 -2.31 -4.56 -4.49
N HIS A 55 -1.48 -5.40 -3.87
CA HIS A 55 -0.51 -4.97 -2.88
C HIS A 55 0.54 -4.00 -3.45
N GLY A 56 1.13 -4.32 -4.61
CA GLY A 56 2.10 -3.45 -5.27
C GLY A 56 1.53 -2.09 -5.63
N VAL A 57 0.29 -2.04 -6.15
CA VAL A 57 -0.42 -0.77 -6.43
C VAL A 57 -0.65 0.02 -5.14
N MET A 58 -1.04 -0.65 -4.06
CA MET A 58 -1.21 -0.01 -2.75
C MET A 58 0.12 0.58 -2.25
N MET A 59 1.22 -0.17 -2.31
CA MET A 59 2.55 0.31 -1.92
C MET A 59 2.99 1.52 -2.75
N LEU A 60 2.83 1.48 -4.08
CA LEU A 60 3.10 2.63 -4.96
C LEU A 60 2.31 3.87 -4.54
N SER A 61 1.02 3.72 -4.25
CA SER A 61 0.19 4.85 -3.81
C SER A 61 0.66 5.46 -2.48
N LEU A 62 1.29 4.67 -1.60
CA LEU A 62 1.88 5.18 -0.36
C LEU A 62 3.20 5.91 -0.63
N VAL A 63 4.02 5.42 -1.58
CA VAL A 63 5.23 6.12 -2.04
C VAL A 63 4.89 7.47 -2.66
N GLU A 64 3.87 7.54 -3.51
CA GLU A 64 3.39 8.80 -4.08
C GLU A 64 2.94 9.78 -2.99
N LYS A 65 2.21 9.31 -1.97
CA LYS A 65 1.82 10.15 -0.82
C LYS A 65 3.02 10.66 -0.01
N PHE A 66 4.08 9.88 0.13
CA PHE A 66 5.31 10.38 0.75
C PHE A 66 5.96 11.49 -0.07
N LYS A 67 5.97 11.38 -1.41
CA LYS A 67 6.47 12.41 -2.32
C LYS A 67 5.62 13.70 -2.22
N ASP A 68 4.30 13.58 -2.22
CA ASP A 68 3.37 14.72 -2.07
C ASP A 68 3.56 15.47 -0.75
N LEU A 69 3.86 14.74 0.32
CA LEU A 69 4.12 15.29 1.66
C LEU A 69 5.57 15.78 1.83
N GLN A 70 6.41 15.75 0.78
CA GLN A 70 7.84 16.07 0.83
C GLN A 70 8.57 15.30 1.95
N ALA A 71 8.14 14.06 2.18
CA ALA A 71 8.62 13.17 3.22
C ALA A 71 9.17 11.86 2.63
N ASN A 72 9.68 11.93 1.40
CA ASN A 72 10.27 10.78 0.72
C ASN A 72 11.59 10.36 1.38
N PHE A 73 11.90 9.06 1.30
CA PHE A 73 13.24 8.58 1.62
C PHE A 73 14.27 9.13 0.63
N GLU A 74 15.51 9.30 1.11
CA GLU A 74 16.63 9.79 0.30
C GLU A 74 17.03 8.80 -0.80
N LYS A 75 16.89 7.50 -0.51
CA LYS A 75 17.26 6.39 -1.39
C LYS A 75 16.00 5.69 -1.87
N GLU A 76 15.85 5.53 -3.18
CA GLU A 76 14.67 4.87 -3.77
C GLU A 76 14.65 3.37 -3.45
N GLU A 77 15.83 2.78 -3.26
CA GLU A 77 16.04 1.40 -2.84
C GLU A 77 15.37 1.10 -1.49
N THR A 78 15.19 2.11 -0.62
CA THR A 78 14.45 1.91 0.63
C THR A 78 12.99 1.51 0.38
N TYR A 79 12.36 1.99 -0.69
CA TYR A 79 11.01 1.54 -1.04
C TYR A 79 11.02 0.12 -1.59
N VAL A 80 12.04 -0.24 -2.37
CA VAL A 80 12.25 -1.61 -2.88
C VAL A 80 12.37 -2.58 -1.71
N ASP A 81 13.25 -2.31 -0.76
CA ASP A 81 13.49 -3.14 0.42
C ASP A 81 12.19 -3.38 1.22
N MET A 82 11.38 -2.33 1.37
CA MET A 82 10.11 -2.40 2.11
C MET A 82 9.05 -3.20 1.36
N ILE A 83 8.99 -3.08 0.03
CA ILE A 83 8.13 -3.92 -0.80
C ILE A 83 8.57 -5.38 -0.68
N LEU A 84 9.86 -5.68 -0.81
CA LEU A 84 10.36 -7.06 -0.69
C LEU A 84 10.08 -7.65 0.71
N GLN A 85 10.27 -6.87 1.78
CA GLN A 85 10.00 -7.30 3.16
C GLN A 85 8.51 -7.56 3.43
N SER A 86 7.61 -6.93 2.69
CA SER A 86 6.16 -7.08 2.86
C SER A 86 5.58 -8.36 2.26
N LEU A 87 6.38 -9.09 1.47
CA LEU A 87 5.98 -10.32 0.77
C LEU A 87 5.92 -11.52 1.72
N PRO A 88 5.15 -12.57 1.37
CA PRO A 88 5.07 -13.78 2.17
C PRO A 88 6.25 -14.72 1.86
N PRO A 89 6.53 -15.72 2.71
CA PRO A 89 7.71 -16.60 2.58
C PRO A 89 7.83 -17.35 1.25
N SER A 90 6.73 -17.59 0.53
CA SER A 90 6.78 -18.17 -0.83
C SER A 90 7.62 -17.35 -1.82
N PHE A 91 7.94 -16.09 -1.52
CA PHE A 91 8.78 -15.21 -2.33
C PHE A 91 10.26 -15.21 -1.93
N ASP A 92 10.68 -15.96 -0.91
CA ASP A 92 12.07 -15.96 -0.42
C ASP A 92 13.09 -16.25 -1.54
N GLN A 93 12.79 -17.22 -2.43
CA GLN A 93 13.67 -17.55 -3.55
C GLN A 93 13.78 -16.39 -4.56
N PHE A 94 12.69 -15.65 -4.78
CA PHE A 94 12.72 -14.44 -5.60
C PHE A 94 13.61 -13.38 -4.95
N ILE A 95 13.43 -13.13 -3.64
CA ILE A 95 14.20 -12.13 -2.89
C ILE A 95 15.70 -12.44 -2.92
N ILE A 96 16.09 -13.70 -2.71
CA ILE A 96 17.50 -14.12 -2.82
C ILE A 96 18.04 -13.84 -4.23
N SER A 97 17.29 -14.22 -5.27
CA SER A 97 17.69 -14.00 -6.66
C SER A 97 17.79 -12.51 -7.00
N TYR A 98 16.85 -11.70 -6.50
CA TYR A 98 16.82 -10.25 -6.68
C TYR A 98 18.01 -9.60 -5.96
N ASN A 99 18.32 -9.97 -4.72
CA ASN A 99 19.46 -9.39 -4.01
C ASN A 99 20.81 -9.73 -4.65
N MET A 100 20.92 -10.88 -5.31
CA MET A 100 22.15 -11.31 -5.97
C MET A 100 22.36 -10.70 -7.36
N ASN A 101 21.26 -10.44 -8.08
CA ASN A 101 21.30 -10.01 -9.48
C ASN A 101 20.59 -8.67 -9.74
N GLY A 102 20.20 -7.99 -8.65
CA GLY A 102 19.26 -6.88 -8.64
C GLY A 102 19.66 -5.81 -9.63
N LEU A 103 18.82 -5.64 -10.64
CA LEU A 103 18.96 -4.63 -11.66
C LEU A 103 18.55 -3.27 -11.08
N GLU A 104 19.04 -2.18 -11.68
CA GLU A 104 18.50 -0.83 -11.48
C GLU A 104 17.10 -0.76 -12.14
N GLU A 105 16.09 -1.36 -11.50
CA GLU A 105 14.71 -1.38 -11.98
C GLU A 105 13.85 -0.38 -11.22
N SER A 106 12.89 0.22 -11.92
CA SER A 106 11.88 1.08 -11.30
C SER A 106 10.92 0.27 -10.42
N LEU A 107 10.25 0.95 -9.46
CA LEU A 107 9.24 0.30 -8.60
C LEU A 107 8.11 -0.37 -9.40
N HIS A 108 7.74 0.19 -10.55
CA HIS A 108 6.74 -0.40 -11.44
C HIS A 108 7.23 -1.70 -12.08
N GLU A 109 8.48 -1.75 -12.51
CA GLU A 109 9.10 -2.96 -13.07
C GLU A 109 9.21 -4.05 -12.01
N LEU A 110 9.68 -3.71 -10.80
CA LEU A 110 9.72 -4.63 -9.67
C LEU A 110 8.34 -5.29 -9.43
N ILE A 111 7.27 -4.50 -9.36
CA ILE A 111 5.91 -5.00 -9.14
C ILE A 111 5.46 -5.91 -10.29
N ASN A 112 5.77 -5.55 -11.53
CA ASN A 112 5.44 -6.39 -12.68
C ASN A 112 6.17 -7.74 -12.64
N THR A 113 7.44 -7.75 -12.25
CA THR A 113 8.24 -8.98 -12.10
C THR A 113 7.70 -9.85 -10.97
N LEU A 114 7.34 -9.24 -9.83
CA LEU A 114 6.70 -9.94 -8.71
C LEU A 114 5.37 -10.60 -9.11
N VAL A 115 4.53 -9.91 -9.88
CA VAL A 115 3.25 -10.46 -10.39
C VAL A 115 3.48 -11.63 -11.35
N GLN A 116 4.52 -11.56 -12.19
CA GLN A 116 4.89 -12.70 -13.05
C GLN A 116 5.35 -13.90 -12.23
N TYR A 117 6.17 -13.65 -11.21
CA TYR A 117 6.64 -14.69 -10.29
C TYR A 117 5.49 -15.35 -9.52
N GLU A 118 4.52 -14.57 -9.03
CA GLU A 118 3.29 -15.08 -8.41
C GLU A 118 2.56 -16.05 -9.34
N ALA A 119 2.41 -15.69 -10.62
CA ALA A 119 1.75 -16.55 -11.60
C ALA A 119 2.52 -17.85 -11.88
N MET A 120 3.86 -17.84 -11.77
CA MET A 120 4.69 -19.05 -11.89
C MET A 120 4.49 -19.97 -10.69
N ILE A 121 4.52 -19.45 -9.46
CA ILE A 121 4.29 -20.24 -8.24
C ILE A 121 2.89 -20.86 -8.25
N ARG A 122 1.87 -20.09 -8.65
CA ARG A 122 0.49 -20.60 -8.74
C ARG A 122 0.34 -21.73 -9.75
N LYS A 123 1.13 -21.75 -10.82
CA LYS A 123 1.14 -22.82 -11.83
C LYS A 123 1.90 -24.06 -11.37
N SER A 124 2.93 -23.89 -10.54
CA SER A 124 3.74 -25.01 -10.01
C SER A 124 3.16 -25.63 -8.74
N ALA A 125 2.23 -24.96 -8.07
CA ALA A 125 1.47 -25.54 -6.97
C ALA A 125 0.72 -26.79 -7.47
N PRO A 126 0.92 -27.97 -6.84
CA PRO A 126 0.24 -29.18 -7.28
C PRO A 126 -1.27 -28.95 -7.19
N PHE A 127 -1.98 -29.17 -8.31
CA PHE A 127 -3.44 -29.25 -8.35
C PHE A 127 -3.89 -30.08 -7.15
N GLY A 128 -4.57 -29.43 -6.21
CA GLY A 128 -5.06 -30.08 -5.00
C GLY A 128 -5.76 -31.38 -5.36
N THR A 129 -5.30 -32.45 -4.73
CA THR A 129 -5.98 -33.73 -4.65
C THR A 129 -7.41 -33.46 -4.21
N SER A 130 -8.33 -33.46 -5.18
CA SER A 130 -9.77 -33.45 -4.93
C SER A 130 -10.04 -34.64 -4.03
N GLY A 131 -10.47 -34.36 -2.79
CA GLY A 131 -10.76 -35.36 -1.77
C GLY A 131 -11.80 -36.35 -2.28
N ARG A 132 -11.34 -37.51 -2.75
CA ARG A 132 -12.19 -38.69 -2.84
C ARG A 132 -12.51 -39.09 -1.42
N GLY A 133 -13.74 -38.78 -1.00
CA GLY A 133 -14.32 -39.27 0.24
C GLY A 133 -14.17 -40.79 0.31
N PHE A 134 -13.43 -41.26 1.30
CA PHE A 134 -13.49 -42.65 1.72
C PHE A 134 -14.87 -42.87 2.34
N ASN A 135 -15.77 -43.50 1.58
CA ASN A 135 -16.97 -44.11 2.13
C ASN A 135 -16.56 -45.33 2.95
N LEU A 136 -16.56 -45.20 4.28
CA LEU A 136 -16.63 -46.33 5.19
C LEU A 136 -18.09 -46.80 5.20
N LYS A 137 -18.37 -47.95 4.57
CA LYS A 137 -19.61 -48.68 4.82
C LYS A 137 -19.45 -49.48 6.11
N SER A 138 -20.42 -49.30 7.00
CA SER A 138 -20.70 -50.10 8.19
C SER A 138 -21.03 -51.55 7.85
#